data_AF-A0A494W1Y5-F1
#
_entry.id   AF-A0A494W1Y5-F1
#
_cell.length_a   1.000
_cell.length_b   1.000
_cell.length_c   1.000
_cell.angle_alpha   90.00
_cell.angle_beta   90.00
_cell.angle_gamma   90.00
#
_symmetry.space_group_name_H-M   'P 1'
#
loop_
_entity.id
_entity.type
_entity.pdbx_description
1 polymer ?
#
loop_
_entity_poly.entity_id
_entity_poly.type
_entity_poly.pdbx_seq_one_letter_code
_entity_poly.pdbx_strand_id
1 'polypeptide(L)'
;MRYFLDTEFNGFGGALISVALVPEDGDQELYISLPLPDAVEPWVAQNVIPYLRLVPEGVDHELDRIEAADMVAAYLAGDPDPVIIADWPEDLAHFCALLATGPGQMAGVDFGLRLELINAAGFSAAANSRVPHNALHDARALRDFYMVDRAS
;
A
#
# COMPACT_ATOMS: atom_id res chain seq x y z
N MET A 1 7.16 -14.46 1.43
CA MET A 1 7.98 -13.26 1.09
C MET A 1 7.48 -12.08 1.90
N ARG A 2 8.28 -11.02 2.00
CA ARG A 2 7.84 -9.72 2.53
C ARG A 2 7.34 -8.83 1.40
N TYR A 3 6.28 -8.08 1.69
CA TYR A 3 5.67 -7.08 0.82
C TYR A 3 5.57 -5.77 1.60
N PHE A 4 6.18 -4.72 1.07
CA PHE A 4 6.20 -3.39 1.66
C PHE A 4 4.95 -2.66 1.23
N LEU A 5 4.19 -2.22 2.22
CA LEU A 5 2.92 -1.55 2.08
C LEU A 5 3.10 -0.05 2.29
N ASP A 6 2.40 0.71 1.46
CA ASP A 6 2.07 2.11 1.73
C ASP A 6 0.66 2.38 1.19
N THR A 7 -0.04 3.33 1.81
CA THR A 7 -1.37 3.75 1.38
C THR A 7 -1.52 5.26 1.38
N GLU A 8 -2.33 5.76 0.44
CA GLU A 8 -2.79 7.14 0.44
C GLU A 8 -4.29 7.18 0.73
N PHE A 9 -4.73 8.18 1.49
CA PHE A 9 -6.12 8.31 1.94
C PHE A 9 -6.55 9.79 1.98
N ASN A 10 -7.86 10.04 1.98
CA ASN A 10 -8.40 11.40 1.82
C ASN A 10 -8.25 12.33 3.03
N GLY A 11 -7.64 11.83 4.11
CA GLY A 11 -7.40 12.53 5.37
C GLY A 11 -7.28 11.51 6.52
N PHE A 12 -6.85 11.97 7.70
CA PHE A 12 -6.72 11.10 8.88
C PHE A 12 -8.06 10.42 9.22
N GLY A 13 -8.05 9.10 9.35
CA GLY A 13 -9.23 8.26 9.56
C GLY A 13 -10.18 8.22 8.35
N GLY A 14 -9.69 8.61 7.18
CA GLY A 14 -10.45 8.83 5.96
C GLY A 14 -10.74 7.58 5.14
N ALA A 15 -11.12 7.79 3.89
CA ALA A 15 -11.26 6.75 2.88
C ALA A 15 -9.95 6.54 2.12
N LEU A 16 -9.64 5.28 1.84
CA LEU A 16 -8.50 4.86 1.03
C LEU A 16 -8.61 5.42 -0.39
N ILE A 17 -7.52 5.97 -0.91
CA ILE A 17 -7.37 6.50 -2.26
C ILE A 17 -6.45 5.59 -3.09
N SER A 18 -5.34 5.10 -2.52
CA SER A 18 -4.49 4.12 -3.20
C SER A 18 -3.78 3.19 -2.23
N VAL A 19 -3.39 2.01 -2.73
CA VAL A 19 -2.63 1.00 -1.99
C VAL A 19 -1.53 0.45 -2.90
N ALA A 20 -0.34 0.27 -2.34
CA ALA A 20 0.78 -0.36 -3.00
C ALA A 20 1.31 -1.56 -2.22
N LEU A 21 1.76 -2.60 -2.93
CA LEU A 21 2.54 -3.70 -2.36
C LEU A 21 3.78 -3.93 -3.22
N VAL A 22 4.96 -3.73 -2.63
CA VAL A 22 6.24 -3.91 -3.29
C VAL A 22 6.93 -5.14 -2.69
N PRO A 23 7.26 -6.20 -3.45
CA PRO A 23 7.90 -7.38 -2.88
C PRO A 23 9.36 -7.12 -2.50
N GLU A 24 9.89 -7.88 -1.54
CA GLU A 24 11.31 -7.81 -1.15
C GLU A 24 12.26 -8.21 -2.28
N ASP A 25 11.81 -9.11 -3.17
CA ASP A 25 12.52 -9.59 -4.35
C ASP A 25 11.59 -9.64 -5.58
N GLY A 26 12.15 -9.48 -6.77
CA GLY A 26 11.40 -9.49 -8.03
C GLY A 26 10.89 -8.12 -8.48
N ASP A 27 10.19 -8.09 -9.61
CA ASP A 27 9.70 -6.87 -10.28
C ASP A 27 8.16 -6.77 -10.34
N GLN A 28 7.45 -7.76 -9.79
CA GLN A 28 6.01 -7.80 -9.78
C GLN A 28 5.49 -6.95 -8.62
N GLU A 29 5.35 -5.66 -8.84
CA GLU A 29 4.75 -4.72 -7.88
C GLU A 29 3.24 -4.62 -8.12
N LEU A 30 2.48 -4.35 -7.06
CA LEU A 30 1.05 -4.04 -7.17
C LEU A 30 0.81 -2.58 -6.79
N TYR A 31 0.07 -1.86 -7.63
CA TYR A 31 -0.46 -0.54 -7.31
C TYR A 31 -1.91 -0.45 -7.75
N ILE A 32 -2.77 -0.05 -6.83
CA ILE A 32 -4.20 0.11 -7.08
C ILE A 32 -4.62 1.50 -6.61
N SER A 33 -5.41 2.16 -7.44
CA SER A 33 -6.05 3.43 -7.14
C SER A 33 -7.56 3.26 -7.16
N LEU A 34 -8.22 3.86 -6.17
CA LEU A 34 -9.67 3.77 -5.98
C LEU A 34 -10.35 5.05 -6.47
N PRO A 35 -11.67 5.03 -6.75
CA PRO A 35 -12.44 6.23 -7.01
C PRO A 35 -12.21 7.27 -5.91
N LEU A 36 -11.90 8.50 -6.32
CA LEU A 36 -11.69 9.59 -5.37
C LEU A 36 -12.98 9.88 -4.59
N PRO A 37 -12.90 10.03 -3.25
CA PRO A 37 -14.03 10.50 -2.45
C PRO A 37 -14.45 11.92 -2.86
N ASP A 38 -15.72 12.27 -2.60
CA ASP A 38 -16.28 13.59 -2.90
C ASP A 38 -15.53 14.75 -2.21
N ALA A 39 -14.90 14.47 -1.07
CA ALA A 39 -14.10 15.41 -0.32
C ALA A 39 -12.73 14.83 0.03
N VAL A 40 -11.69 15.64 -0.15
CA VAL A 40 -10.32 15.37 0.26
C VAL A 40 -9.84 16.54 1.12
N GLU A 41 -9.03 16.26 2.14
CA GLU A 41 -8.41 17.32 2.94
C GLU A 41 -7.55 18.25 2.06
N PRO A 42 -7.45 19.56 2.35
CA PRO A 42 -6.71 20.51 1.50
C PRO A 42 -5.25 20.13 1.29
N TRP A 43 -4.63 19.50 2.29
CA TRP A 43 -3.27 19.01 2.18
C TRP A 43 -3.17 17.83 1.19
N VAL A 44 -4.12 16.89 1.23
CA VAL A 44 -4.18 15.75 0.29
C VAL A 44 -4.40 16.24 -1.14
N ALA A 45 -5.29 17.22 -1.34
CA ALA A 45 -5.53 17.83 -2.64
C ALA A 45 -4.27 18.42 -3.29
N GLN A 46 -3.35 18.94 -2.46
CA GLN A 46 -2.12 19.60 -2.92
C GLN A 46 -0.95 18.62 -3.06
N ASN A 47 -0.88 17.60 -2.21
CA ASN A 47 0.32 16.78 -2.05
C ASN A 47 0.16 15.34 -2.52
N VAL A 48 -1.07 14.82 -2.63
CA VAL A 48 -1.32 13.41 -3.03
C VAL A 48 -1.94 13.36 -4.42
N ILE A 49 -3.07 14.05 -4.62
CA ILE A 49 -3.87 13.97 -5.85
C ILE A 49 -3.06 14.25 -7.13
N PRO A 50 -2.17 15.26 -7.18
CA PRO A 50 -1.38 15.52 -8.39
C PRO A 50 -0.39 14.40 -8.74
N TYR A 51 -0.02 13.58 -7.76
CA TYR A 51 1.00 12.54 -7.88
C TYR A 51 0.42 11.13 -7.92
N LEU A 52 -0.87 10.96 -7.60
CA LEU A 52 -1.56 9.68 -7.54
C LEU A 52 -1.27 8.78 -8.74
N ARG A 53 -1.29 9.35 -9.94
CA ARG A 53 -1.13 8.61 -11.21
C ARG A 53 0.30 8.59 -11.75
N LEU A 54 1.29 9.07 -10.97
CA LEU A 54 2.68 9.14 -11.39
C LEU A 54 3.44 7.84 -11.09
N VAL A 55 2.90 6.72 -11.58
CA VAL A 55 3.49 5.39 -11.54
C VAL A 55 3.94 4.95 -12.94
N PRO A 56 4.76 3.90 -13.11
CA PRO A 56 5.13 3.41 -14.43
C PRO A 56 3.89 3.04 -15.28
N GLU A 57 4.02 3.17 -16.61
CA GLU A 57 2.92 2.86 -17.53
C GLU A 57 2.46 1.40 -17.38
N GLY A 58 1.14 1.20 -17.30
CA GLY A 58 0.53 -0.13 -17.15
C GLY A 58 0.55 -0.71 -15.73
N VAL A 59 1.11 -0.01 -14.75
CA VAL A 59 1.12 -0.43 -13.33
C VAL A 59 -0.14 0.00 -12.58
N ASP A 60 -0.78 1.08 -13.02
CA ASP A 60 -1.96 1.62 -12.34
C ASP A 60 -3.23 0.83 -12.63
N HIS A 61 -3.71 0.10 -11.63
CA HIS A 61 -5.01 -0.55 -11.66
C HIS A 61 -6.06 0.36 -11.03
N GLU A 62 -6.94 0.95 -11.86
CA GLU A 62 -8.09 1.72 -11.39
C GLU A 62 -9.26 0.79 -11.09
N LEU A 63 -9.52 0.54 -9.81
CA LEU A 63 -10.48 -0.48 -9.39
C LEU A 63 -11.41 0.05 -8.30
N ASP A 64 -12.64 -0.45 -8.26
CA ASP A 64 -13.46 -0.24 -7.08
C ASP A 64 -12.92 -1.01 -5.86
N ARG A 65 -13.50 -0.77 -4.68
CA ARG A 65 -12.99 -1.35 -3.44
C ARG A 65 -13.06 -2.89 -3.40
N ILE A 66 -14.07 -3.50 -4.02
CA ILE A 66 -14.23 -4.96 -4.01
C ILE A 66 -13.26 -5.57 -5.01
N GLU A 67 -13.17 -5.01 -6.21
CA GLU A 67 -12.20 -5.41 -7.23
C GLU A 67 -10.76 -5.27 -6.73
N ALA A 68 -10.46 -4.20 -6.01
CA ALA A 68 -9.16 -3.98 -5.38
C ALA A 68 -8.82 -5.06 -4.33
N ALA A 69 -9.79 -5.43 -3.49
CA ALA A 69 -9.61 -6.47 -2.49
C ALA A 69 -9.36 -7.85 -3.14
N ASP A 70 -10.10 -8.18 -4.20
CA ASP A 70 -9.92 -9.41 -4.96
C ASP A 70 -8.57 -9.43 -5.69
N MET A 71 -8.12 -8.29 -6.24
CA MET A 71 -6.81 -8.15 -6.87
C MET A 71 -5.67 -8.36 -5.85
N VAL A 72 -5.76 -7.77 -4.66
CA VAL A 72 -4.78 -7.97 -3.58
C VAL A 72 -4.70 -9.45 -3.18
N ALA A 73 -5.86 -10.10 -3.01
CA ALA A 73 -5.91 -11.52 -2.68
C ALA A 73 -5.28 -12.39 -3.78
N ALA A 74 -5.62 -12.13 -5.05
CA ALA A 74 -5.07 -12.85 -6.19
C ALA A 74 -3.56 -12.64 -6.34
N TYR A 75 -3.07 -11.42 -6.12
CA TYR A 75 -1.65 -11.08 -6.16
C TYR A 75 -0.84 -11.86 -5.11
N LEU A 76 -1.39 -12.00 -3.90
CA LEU A 76 -0.72 -12.69 -2.79
C LEU A 76 -0.90 -14.23 -2.82
N ALA A 77 -1.86 -14.77 -3.58
CA ALA A 77 -2.23 -16.19 -3.56
C ALA A 77 -1.10 -17.18 -3.90
N GLY A 78 -0.06 -16.72 -4.60
CA GLY A 78 1.13 -17.54 -4.91
C GLY A 78 2.07 -17.76 -3.72
N ASP A 79 1.88 -17.03 -2.62
CA ASP A 79 2.70 -17.07 -1.42
C ASP A 79 1.89 -17.67 -0.25
N PRO A 80 2.30 -18.81 0.33
CA PRO A 80 1.54 -19.43 1.40
C PRO A 80 1.72 -18.74 2.78
N ASP A 81 2.73 -17.88 2.94
CA ASP A 81 3.03 -17.16 4.19
C ASP A 81 3.54 -15.72 3.93
N PRO A 82 2.77 -14.86 3.23
CA PRO A 82 3.15 -13.49 2.95
C PRO A 82 3.17 -12.64 4.22
N VAL A 83 4.17 -11.76 4.31
CA VAL A 83 4.31 -10.77 5.38
C VAL A 83 4.16 -9.39 4.81
N ILE A 84 3.15 -8.66 5.27
CA ILE A 84 2.95 -7.26 4.93
C ILE A 84 3.70 -6.39 5.93
N ILE A 85 4.65 -5.61 5.45
CA ILE A 85 5.49 -4.71 6.24
C ILE A 85 5.01 -3.28 6.03
N ALA A 86 4.78 -2.55 7.11
CA ALA A 86 4.51 -1.11 7.07
C ALA A 86 5.25 -0.40 8.20
N ASP A 87 5.58 0.88 8.02
CA ASP A 87 6.13 1.75 9.06
C ASP A 87 5.07 2.66 9.73
N TRP A 88 3.86 2.73 9.16
CA TRP A 88 2.76 3.51 9.71
C TRP A 88 1.52 2.63 10.02
N PRO A 89 0.89 2.80 11.20
CA PRO A 89 -0.23 1.97 11.61
C PRO A 89 -1.51 2.16 10.76
N GLU A 90 -1.72 3.34 10.18
CA GLU A 90 -2.91 3.62 9.39
C GLU A 90 -2.91 2.86 8.06
N ASP A 91 -1.73 2.56 7.49
CA ASP A 91 -1.62 1.73 6.30
C ASP A 91 -2.10 0.30 6.58
N LEU A 92 -1.68 -0.30 7.69
CA LEU A 92 -2.15 -1.62 8.10
C LEU A 92 -3.64 -1.62 8.40
N ALA A 93 -4.16 -0.53 8.98
CA ALA A 93 -5.59 -0.38 9.22
C ALA A 93 -6.37 -0.31 7.90
N HIS A 94 -5.90 0.47 6.92
CA HIS A 94 -6.50 0.58 5.60
C HIS A 94 -6.41 -0.72 4.80
N PHE A 95 -5.28 -1.41 4.86
CA PHE A 95 -5.09 -2.70 4.22
C PHE A 95 -6.03 -3.76 4.79
N CYS A 96 -6.12 -3.88 6.12
CA CYS A 96 -7.10 -4.74 6.79
C CYS A 96 -8.53 -4.37 6.40
N ALA A 97 -8.84 -3.07 6.39
CA ALA A 97 -10.16 -2.59 6.01
C ALA A 97 -10.48 -2.99 4.56
N LEU A 98 -9.56 -2.79 3.61
CA LEU A 98 -9.74 -3.18 2.21
C LEU A 98 -10.10 -4.67 2.06
N LEU A 99 -9.37 -5.54 2.76
CA LEU A 99 -9.63 -6.99 2.74
C LEU A 99 -11.00 -7.37 3.32
N ALA A 100 -11.58 -6.57 4.22
CA ALA A 100 -12.94 -6.75 4.70
C ALA A 100 -13.95 -6.26 3.63
N THR A 101 -14.45 -7.18 2.81
CA THR A 101 -15.35 -6.90 1.68
C THR A 101 -16.80 -6.68 2.09
N GLY A 102 -17.17 -7.05 3.33
CA GLY A 102 -18.51 -6.85 3.86
C GLY A 102 -18.65 -7.40 5.29
N PRO A 103 -19.85 -7.30 5.90
CA PRO A 103 -20.08 -7.83 7.25
C PRO A 103 -19.80 -9.34 7.33
N GLY A 104 -18.74 -9.72 8.05
CA GLY A 104 -18.30 -11.11 8.16
C GLY A 104 -17.74 -11.70 6.86
N GLN A 105 -17.40 -10.86 5.88
CA GLN A 105 -16.82 -11.25 4.60
C GLN A 105 -15.42 -10.69 4.46
N MET A 106 -14.53 -11.51 3.93
CA MET A 106 -13.14 -11.16 3.63
C MET A 106 -12.84 -11.57 2.19
N ALA A 107 -11.95 -10.84 1.52
CA ALA A 107 -11.37 -11.27 0.25
C ALA A 107 -10.73 -12.66 0.38
N GLY A 108 -10.42 -13.30 -0.76
CA GLY A 108 -9.90 -14.67 -0.87
C GLY A 108 -8.49 -14.89 -0.32
N VAL A 109 -8.24 -14.48 0.93
CA VAL A 109 -7.02 -14.68 1.70
C VAL A 109 -7.23 -15.90 2.59
N ASP A 110 -7.11 -17.09 2.02
CA ASP A 110 -7.23 -18.38 2.71
C ASP A 110 -5.86 -18.97 3.13
N PHE A 111 -4.79 -18.22 2.88
CA PHE A 111 -3.41 -18.50 3.27
C PHE A 111 -3.00 -17.73 4.54
N GLY A 112 -1.82 -18.07 5.09
CA GLY A 112 -1.30 -17.44 6.30
C GLY A 112 -0.81 -16.01 6.02
N LEU A 113 -1.67 -15.00 6.20
CA LEU A 113 -1.28 -13.60 6.06
C LEU A 113 -0.77 -13.05 7.39
N ARG A 114 0.45 -12.50 7.39
CA ARG A 114 1.04 -11.82 8.56
C ARG A 114 1.20 -10.33 8.30
N LEU A 115 1.00 -9.53 9.35
CA LEU A 115 1.20 -8.09 9.33
C LEU A 115 2.31 -7.74 10.34
N GLU A 116 3.26 -6.92 9.92
CA GLU A 116 4.37 -6.47 10.75
C GLU A 116 4.48 -4.94 10.67
N LEU A 117 4.21 -4.28 11.78
CA LEU A 117 4.51 -2.86 11.96
C LEU A 117 5.96 -2.74 12.42
N ILE A 118 6.81 -2.10 11.62
CA ILE A 118 8.22 -1.95 11.94
C ILE A 118 8.50 -0.56 12.53
N ASN A 119 9.52 -0.49 13.39
CA ASN A 119 10.05 0.80 13.82
C ASN A 119 11.04 1.31 12.78
N ALA A 120 10.58 2.14 11.85
CA ALA A 120 11.42 2.78 10.83
C ALA A 120 12.01 4.12 11.33
N ALA A 121 12.55 4.15 12.55
CA ALA A 121 13.18 5.36 13.09
C ALA A 121 14.28 5.88 12.16
N GLY A 122 14.16 7.14 11.73
CA GLY A 122 15.09 7.77 10.78
C GLY A 122 14.72 7.58 9.31
N PHE A 123 13.69 6.78 9.00
CA PHE A 123 13.05 6.77 7.69
C PHE A 123 12.00 7.88 7.61
N SER A 124 11.90 8.50 6.43
CA SER A 124 10.80 9.38 6.08
C SER A 124 10.50 9.17 4.60
N ALA A 125 9.33 8.59 4.29
CA ALA A 125 8.88 8.43 2.90
C ALA A 125 8.93 9.77 2.15
N ALA A 126 8.44 10.85 2.79
CA ALA A 126 8.49 12.20 2.23
C ALA A 126 9.90 12.71 1.89
N ALA A 127 10.95 12.23 2.57
CA ALA A 127 12.34 12.62 2.31
C ALA A 127 13.08 11.65 1.37
N ASN A 128 12.67 10.38 1.31
CA ASN A 128 13.40 9.31 0.64
C ASN A 128 12.73 8.84 -0.66
N SER A 129 11.45 9.15 -0.86
CA SER A 129 10.70 8.78 -2.05
C SER A 129 11.05 9.66 -3.24
N ARG A 130 11.07 9.05 -4.43
CA ARG A 130 11.28 9.77 -5.70
C ARG A 130 10.10 10.66 -6.05
N VAL A 131 8.90 10.26 -5.62
CA VAL A 131 7.67 11.02 -5.74
C VAL A 131 6.97 10.90 -4.37
N PRO A 132 7.30 11.80 -3.43
CA PRO A 132 6.66 11.82 -2.12
C PRO A 132 5.14 11.79 -2.22
N HIS A 133 4.48 11.07 -1.32
CA HIS A 133 3.02 10.99 -1.25
C HIS A 133 2.40 10.30 -2.47
N ASN A 134 3.12 9.30 -2.98
CA ASN A 134 2.62 8.30 -3.89
C ASN A 134 2.96 6.92 -3.34
N ALA A 135 1.93 6.14 -3.04
CA ALA A 135 2.11 4.88 -2.33
C ALA A 135 3.08 3.90 -2.99
N LEU A 136 3.19 3.86 -4.32
CA LEU A 136 4.15 2.95 -4.96
C LEU A 136 5.59 3.37 -4.69
N HIS A 137 5.89 4.67 -4.81
CA HIS A 137 7.24 5.18 -4.57
C HIS A 137 7.61 5.14 -3.09
N ASP A 138 6.64 5.38 -2.21
CA ASP A 138 6.82 5.37 -0.76
C ASP A 138 7.05 3.92 -0.27
N ALA A 139 6.28 2.94 -0.76
CA ALA A 139 6.52 1.52 -0.50
C ALA A 139 7.87 1.01 -1.02
N ARG A 140 8.33 1.48 -2.20
CA ARG A 140 9.68 1.18 -2.72
C ARG A 140 10.77 1.74 -1.81
N ALA A 141 10.60 2.98 -1.34
CA ALA A 141 11.55 3.61 -0.42
C ALA A 141 11.60 2.85 0.92
N LEU A 142 10.45 2.37 1.42
CA LEU A 142 10.38 1.56 2.64
C LEU A 142 11.11 0.23 2.47
N ARG A 143 10.90 -0.47 1.34
CA ARG A 143 11.67 -1.68 0.98
C ARG A 143 13.15 -1.38 1.03
N ASP A 144 13.61 -0.38 0.29
CA ASP A 144 15.04 -0.07 0.16
C ASP A 144 15.66 0.25 1.52
N PHE A 145 14.96 0.99 2.38
CA PHE A 145 15.39 1.27 3.76
C PHE A 145 15.51 -0.02 4.59
N TYR A 146 14.47 -0.86 4.59
CA TYR A 146 14.43 -2.09 5.37
C TYR A 146 15.54 -3.08 4.94
N MET A 147 15.79 -3.19 3.64
CA MET A 147 16.77 -4.12 3.10
C MET A 147 18.21 -3.69 3.40
N VAL A 148 18.49 -2.37 3.46
CA VAL A 148 19.80 -1.84 3.84
C VAL A 148 20.10 -2.08 5.32
N ASP A 149 19.12 -1.86 6.21
CA ASP A 149 19.32 -2.05 7.66
C ASP A 149 19.69 -3.50 8.02
N ARG A 150 19.14 -4.48 7.30
CA ARG A 150 19.37 -5.91 7.58
C ARG A 150 20.61 -6.51 6.91
N ALA A 151 21.27 -5.77 6.02
CA ALA A 151 22.55 -6.18 5.43
C ALA A 151 23.76 -5.85 6.32
N SER A 152 23.52 -5.23 7.49
CA SER A 152 24.52 -4.71 8.42
C SER A 152 24.82 -5.66 9.58
#